data_AF-A0AAE9UML1-F1
#
_entry.id   AF-A0AAE9UML1-F1
#
_cell.length_a   1.000
_cell.length_b   1.000
_cell.length_c   1.000
_cell.angle_alpha   90.00
_cell.angle_beta   90.00
_cell.angle_gamma   90.00
#
_symmetry.space_group_name_H-M   'P 1'
#
loop_
_entity.id
_entity.type
_entity.pdbx_description
1 polymer ?
#
loop_
_entity_poly.entity_id
_entity_poly.type
_entity_poly.pdbx_seq_one_letter_code
_entity_poly.pdbx_strand_id
1 'polypeptide(L)'
;MYGESKAFFTDYYYGIAIYEDGKEIYRPIYPFIRSENDLENLNKFVKQYEDFLLKFYKAGHNYSFGRFMLDEVVGSMDNFREKWFKKGVIFY
;
A
#
# COMPACT_ATOMS: atom_id res chain seq x y z
N MET A 1 29.97 19.67 -12.08
CA MET A 1 28.83 19.04 -12.78
C MET A 1 28.60 17.70 -12.10
N TYR A 2 27.60 17.60 -11.22
CA TYR A 2 27.25 16.32 -10.61
C TYR A 2 26.51 15.51 -11.67
N GLY A 3 27.11 14.38 -12.08
CA GLY A 3 26.43 13.44 -12.96
C GLY A 3 25.25 12.84 -12.20
N GLU A 4 24.05 13.32 -12.49
CA GLU A 4 22.82 12.61 -12.13
C GLU A 4 22.79 11.32 -12.95
N SER A 5 23.40 10.26 -12.43
CA SER A 5 23.10 8.91 -12.86
C SER A 5 21.60 8.71 -12.62
N LYS A 6 20.80 8.72 -13.68
CA LYS A 6 19.42 8.22 -13.67
C LYS A 6 19.48 6.74 -13.30
N ALA A 7 19.48 6.44 -12.02
CA ALA A 7 19.26 5.10 -11.52
C ALA A 7 17.81 4.76 -11.85
N PHE A 8 17.62 3.73 -12.68
CA PHE A 8 16.31 3.15 -12.91
C PHE A 8 15.99 2.29 -11.69
N PHE A 9 15.05 2.74 -10.87
CA PHE A 9 14.52 1.95 -9.77
C PHE A 9 13.24 1.25 -10.24
N THR A 10 13.19 -0.06 -10.07
CA THR A 10 11.98 -0.85 -10.33
C THR A 10 11.17 -0.88 -9.04
N ASP A 11 10.05 -0.17 -9.03
CA ASP A 11 9.08 -0.21 -7.93
C ASP A 11 8.03 -1.29 -8.20
N TYR A 12 7.73 -2.08 -7.16
CA TYR A 12 6.67 -3.09 -7.20
C TYR A 12 5.53 -2.61 -6.33
N TYR A 13 4.31 -2.62 -6.88
CA TYR A 13 3.14 -2.15 -6.17
C TYR A 13 2.00 -3.16 -6.29
N TYR A 14 1.11 -3.10 -5.30
CA TYR A 14 -0.20 -3.73 -5.38
C TYR A 14 -1.23 -2.64 -5.71
N GLY A 15 -2.05 -2.90 -6.72
CA GLY A 15 -3.13 -2.00 -7.11
C GLY A 15 -4.46 -2.74 -7.10
N ILE A 16 -5.50 -2.11 -6.54
CA ILE A 16 -6.87 -2.62 -6.64
C ILE A 16 -7.60 -1.80 -7.69
N ALA A 17 -7.91 -2.41 -8.83
CA ALA A 17 -8.74 -1.74 -9.84
C ALA A 17 -10.21 -1.80 -9.39
N ILE A 18 -10.82 -0.65 -9.19
CA ILE A 18 -12.26 -0.53 -8.92
C ILE A 18 -12.98 -0.26 -10.24
N TYR A 19 -13.98 -1.08 -10.53
CA TYR A 19 -14.85 -0.94 -11.70
C TYR A 19 -16.26 -0.55 -11.25
N GLU A 20 -16.84 0.43 -11.91
CA GLU A 20 -18.25 0.81 -11.80
C GLU A 20 -18.84 0.83 -13.21
N ASP A 21 -19.97 0.16 -13.42
CA ASP A 21 -20.61 -0.01 -14.74
C ASP A 21 -19.67 -0.49 -15.86
N GLY A 22 -18.73 -1.37 -15.53
CA GLY A 22 -17.77 -1.93 -16.48
C GLY A 22 -16.65 -0.97 -16.90
N LYS A 23 -16.55 0.21 -16.29
CA LYS A 23 -15.45 1.16 -16.49
C LYS A 23 -14.57 1.20 -15.25
N GLU A 24 -13.26 1.19 -15.48
CA GLU A 24 -12.30 1.44 -14.42
C GLU A 24 -12.40 2.90 -13.97
N ILE A 25 -12.63 3.11 -12.69
CA ILE A 25 -12.80 4.45 -12.11
C ILE A 25 -11.63 4.86 -11.21
N TYR A 26 -10.91 3.88 -10.63
CA TYR A 26 -9.87 4.17 -9.65
C TYR A 26 -8.83 3.04 -9.55
N ARG A 27 -7.54 3.42 -9.51
CA ARG A 27 -6.39 2.57 -9.18
C ARG A 27 -5.57 3.22 -8.07
N PRO A 28 -5.85 2.92 -6.80
CA PRO A 28 -4.94 3.26 -5.73
C PRO A 28 -3.71 2.36 -5.84
N ILE A 29 -2.53 2.98 -5.95
CA ILE A 29 -1.24 2.30 -6.00
C ILE A 29 -0.68 2.23 -4.57
N TYR A 30 -1.26 1.37 -3.72
CA TYR A 30 -0.79 1.09 -2.36
C TYR A 30 -1.31 -0.27 -1.88
N PRO A 31 -0.55 -1.03 -1.06
CA PRO A 31 0.85 -0.82 -0.64
C PRO A 31 1.88 -1.04 -1.76
N PHE A 32 3.11 -0.58 -1.58
CA PHE A 32 4.22 -0.79 -2.53
C PHE A 32 5.56 -1.04 -1.82
N ILE A 33 6.55 -1.53 -2.58
CA ILE A 33 7.93 -1.81 -2.17
C ILE A 33 8.91 -1.24 -3.21
N ARG A 34 10.13 -0.96 -2.77
CA ARG A 34 11.21 -0.38 -3.61
C ARG A 34 12.25 -1.41 -4.09
N SER A 35 12.06 -2.68 -3.74
CA SER A 35 13.02 -3.76 -4.01
C SER A 35 12.29 -5.09 -4.14
N GLU A 36 12.69 -5.91 -5.12
CA GLU A 36 12.17 -7.29 -5.29
C GLU A 36 12.37 -8.16 -4.06
N ASN A 37 13.41 -7.89 -3.27
CA ASN A 37 13.72 -8.65 -2.06
C ASN A 37 12.57 -8.59 -1.03
N ASP A 38 11.73 -7.55 -1.10
CA ASP A 38 10.61 -7.35 -0.18
C ASP A 38 9.27 -7.81 -0.75
N LEU A 39 9.25 -8.45 -1.93
CA LEU A 39 8.02 -8.88 -2.61
C LEU A 39 7.19 -9.85 -1.76
N GLU A 40 7.85 -10.74 -1.03
CA GLU A 40 7.17 -11.65 -0.11
C GLU A 40 6.49 -10.89 1.04
N ASN A 41 7.10 -9.80 1.52
CA ASN A 41 6.52 -8.97 2.56
C ASN A 41 5.30 -8.19 2.07
N LEU A 42 5.33 -7.72 0.82
CA LEU A 42 4.17 -7.10 0.16
C LEU A 42 3.01 -8.10 0.07
N ASN A 43 3.27 -9.31 -0.41
CA ASN A 43 2.26 -10.37 -0.50
C ASN A 43 1.68 -10.74 0.88
N LYS A 44 2.53 -10.81 1.91
CA LYS A 44 2.09 -11.04 3.29
C LYS A 44 1.19 -9.90 3.78
N PHE A 45 1.54 -8.65 3.51
CA PHE A 45 0.70 -7.50 3.87
C PHE A 45 -0.66 -7.58 3.20
N VAL A 46 -0.69 -7.75 1.88
CA VAL A 46 -1.94 -7.79 1.09
C VAL A 46 -2.83 -8.91 1.59
N LYS A 47 -2.29 -10.13 1.74
CA LYS A 47 -3.06 -11.27 2.23
C LYS A 47 -3.57 -11.08 3.65
N GLN A 48 -2.80 -10.41 4.51
CA GLN A 48 -3.20 -10.18 5.90
C GLN A 48 -4.31 -9.14 6.02
N TYR A 49 -4.34 -8.14 5.14
CA TYR A 49 -5.26 -7.01 5.23
C TYR A 49 -6.22 -6.91 4.04
N GLU A 50 -6.42 -7.99 3.29
CA GLU A 50 -7.21 -8.01 2.05
C GLU A 50 -8.62 -7.45 2.27
N ASP A 51 -9.35 -7.95 3.25
CA ASP A 51 -10.70 -7.50 3.56
C ASP A 51 -10.76 -6.02 3.96
N PHE A 52 -9.76 -5.55 4.72
CA PHE A 52 -9.65 -4.15 5.14
C PHE A 52 -9.31 -3.25 3.96
N LEU A 53 -8.38 -3.66 3.09
CA LEU A 53 -8.05 -2.93 1.87
C LEU A 53 -9.27 -2.82 0.96
N LEU A 54 -10.01 -3.92 0.77
CA LEU A 54 -11.24 -3.92 -0.01
C LEU A 54 -12.31 -3.01 0.60
N LYS A 55 -12.52 -3.06 1.92
CA LYS A 55 -13.46 -2.18 2.62
C LYS A 55 -13.07 -0.71 2.48
N PHE A 56 -11.79 -0.40 2.69
CA PHE A 56 -11.25 0.94 2.59
C PHE A 56 -11.43 1.54 1.18
N TYR A 57 -11.08 0.77 0.15
CA TYR A 57 -11.17 1.21 -1.23
C TYR A 57 -12.60 1.31 -1.73
N LYS A 58 -13.50 0.40 -1.34
CA LYS A 58 -14.93 0.49 -1.67
C LYS A 58 -15.62 1.70 -1.04
N ALA A 59 -15.21 2.09 0.16
CA ALA A 59 -15.78 3.23 0.86
C ALA A 59 -15.32 4.60 0.30
N GLY A 60 -14.28 4.62 -0.54
CA GLY A 60 -13.79 5.85 -1.16
C GLY A 60 -13.24 6.86 -0.14
N HIS A 61 -12.61 6.39 0.93
CA HIS A 61 -12.08 7.27 1.97
C HIS A 61 -11.08 8.28 1.41
N ASN A 62 -11.16 9.52 1.90
CA ASN A 62 -10.27 10.62 1.52
C ASN A 62 -9.02 10.72 2.42
N TYR A 63 -8.83 9.75 3.31
CA TYR A 63 -7.72 9.66 4.24
C TYR A 63 -6.97 8.35 4.02
N SER A 64 -5.84 8.19 4.70
CA SER A 64 -4.87 7.13 4.43
C SER A 64 -5.29 5.77 5.01
N PHE A 65 -4.85 4.65 4.41
CA PHE A 65 -5.17 3.30 4.89
C PHE A 65 -4.63 3.07 6.31
N GLY A 66 -3.48 3.64 6.65
CA GLY A 66 -2.96 3.57 8.02
C GLY A 66 -3.89 4.21 9.04
N ARG A 67 -4.58 5.31 8.68
CA ARG A 67 -5.58 5.94 9.54
C ARG A 67 -6.86 5.11 9.64
N PHE A 68 -7.29 4.49 8.53
CA PHE A 68 -8.40 3.52 8.55
C PHE A 68 -8.14 2.35 9.50
N MET A 69 -6.92 1.81 9.47
CA MET A 69 -6.52 0.70 10.33
C MET A 69 -6.43 1.10 11.82
N LEU A 70 -6.12 2.36 12.13
CA LEU A 70 -6.13 2.86 13.51
C LEU A 70 -7.54 2.78 14.10
N ASP A 71 -8.54 3.23 13.35
CA ASP A 71 -9.94 3.27 13.78
C ASP A 71 -10.56 1.87 13.89
N GLU A 72 -10.13 0.92 13.07
CA GLU A 72 -10.72 -0.41 12.97
C GLU A 72 -10.03 -1.48 13.83
N VAL A 73 -8.71 -1.42 14.04
CA VAL A 73 -7.94 -2.58 14.56
C VAL A 73 -6.80 -2.24 15.51
N VAL A 74 -5.89 -1.33 15.13
CA VAL A 74 -4.49 -1.46 15.60
C VAL A 74 -4.18 -0.69 16.89
N GLY A 75 -5.06 0.22 17.34
CA GLY A 75 -4.89 1.00 18.58
C GLY A 75 -3.72 2.01 18.58
N SER A 76 -2.69 1.80 17.75
CA SER A 76 -1.58 2.74 17.48
C SER A 76 -1.07 2.61 16.04
N MET A 77 -1.10 3.74 15.30
CA MET A 77 -0.69 3.83 13.90
C MET A 77 0.84 3.72 13.73
N ASP A 78 1.60 4.23 14.70
CA ASP A 78 3.07 4.27 14.60
C ASP A 78 3.66 2.86 14.64
N ASN A 79 3.21 2.02 15.58
CA ASN A 79 3.66 0.63 15.66
C ASN A 79 3.27 -0.18 14.40
N PHE A 80 2.11 0.11 13.83
CA PHE A 80 1.62 -0.57 12.63
C PHE A 80 2.47 -0.22 11.41
N ARG A 81 2.66 1.07 11.17
CA ARG A 81 3.41 1.57 10.03
C ARG A 81 4.89 1.21 10.14
N GLU A 82 5.48 1.37 11.33
CA GLU A 82 6.89 1.04 11.56
C GLU A 82 7.18 -0.45 11.36
N LYS A 83 6.30 -1.34 11.84
CA LYS A 83 6.43 -2.80 11.67
C LYS A 83 6.58 -3.21 10.21
N TRP A 84 5.83 -2.58 9.32
CA TRP A 84 5.82 -2.90 7.89
C TRP A 84 6.87 -2.13 7.10
N PHE A 85 7.15 -0.89 7.50
CA PHE A 85 8.26 -0.12 6.93
C PHE A 85 9.60 -0.84 7.12
N LYS A 86 9.85 -1.44 8.30
CA LYS A 86 11.02 -2.29 8.56
C LYS A 86 11.13 -3.53 7.65
N LYS A 87 10.04 -3.91 6.98
CA LYS A 87 9.95 -5.02 6.02
C LYS A 87 9.91 -4.54 4.56
N GLY A 88 10.21 -3.27 4.32
CA GLY A 88 10.20 -2.65 2.98
C GLY A 88 8.82 -2.29 2.44
N VAL A 89 7.74 -2.55 3.19
CA VAL A 89 6.37 -2.26 2.75
C VAL A 89 5.98 -0.85 3.14
N ILE A 90 5.67 -0.04 2.14
CA ILE A 90 5.27 1.36 2.28
C ILE A 90 3.79 1.49 1.97
N PHE A 91 3.07 2.09 2.91
CA PHE A 91 1.68 2.48 2.77
C PHE A 91 1.44 3.76 3.57
N TYR A 92 0.41 4.49 3.19
CA TYR A 92 -0.03 5.68 3.89
C TYR A 92 -1.40 5.39 4.46
#